data_AF-A0A6J6NPR9-F1
#
_entry.id   AF-A0A6J6NPR9-F1
#
_cell.length_a   1.000
_cell.length_b   1.000
_cell.length_c   1.000
_cell.angle_alpha   90.00
_cell.angle_beta   90.00
_cell.angle_gamma   90.00
#
_symmetry.space_group_name_H-M   'P 1'
#
loop_
_entity.id
_entity.type
_entity.pdbx_description
1 polymer ?
#
loop_
_entity_poly.entity_id
_entity_poly.type
_entity_poly.pdbx_seq_one_letter_code
_entity_poly.pdbx_strand_id
1 'polypeptide(L)' 'MPKSIALINKLRGAGIAAVLSGAGPSVMILYAGDESEIDQIPALAPGFNAMKLAIAQGGVQ' A
#
# COMPACT_ATOMS: atom_id res chain seq x y z
N MET A 1 15.80 1.06 -6.03
CA MET A 1 14.75 1.01 -5.00
C MET A 1 14.62 2.22 -4.03
N PRO A 2 15.15 3.44 -4.29
CA PRO A 2 14.92 4.56 -3.34
C PRO A 2 13.44 4.96 -3.16
N LYS A 3 12.64 4.97 -4.24
CA LYS A 3 11.27 5.50 -4.22
C LYS A 3 10.31 4.66 -3.36
N SER A 4 10.32 3.33 -3.49
CA SER A 4 9.44 2.45 -2.69
C SER A 4 9.78 2.51 -1.20
N ILE A 5 11.07 2.57 -0.86
CA ILE A 5 11.52 2.71 0.54
C ILE A 5 11.12 4.08 1.11
N ALA A 6 11.27 5.17 0.33
CA ALA A 6 10.82 6.50 0.75
C ALA A 6 9.31 6.53 1.01
N LEU A 7 8.52 5.89 0.13
CA LEU A 7 7.07 5.77 0.32
C LEU A 7 6.72 4.95 1.57
N ILE A 8 7.37 3.79 1.78
CA ILE A 8 7.15 2.96 2.98
C ILE A 8 7.45 3.77 4.24
N ASN A 9 8.56 4.51 4.29
CA ASN A 9 8.90 5.33 5.45
C ASN A 9 7.88 6.44 5.68
N LYS A 10 7.42 7.12 4.61
CA LYS A 10 6.38 8.15 4.69
C LYS A 10 5.07 7.59 5.24
N LEU A 11 4.62 6.44 4.74
CA LEU A 11 3.36 5.80 5.17
C LEU A 11 3.45 5.32 6.62
N ARG A 12 4.56 4.65 7.00
CA ARG A 12 4.78 4.21 8.38
C ARG A 12 4.86 5.38 9.36
N GLY A 13 5.49 6.49 8.96
CA GLY A 13 5.52 7.73 9.75
C GLY A 13 4.13 8.34 9.97
N ALA A 14 3.18 8.07 9.08
CA ALA A 14 1.78 8.46 9.23
C ALA A 14 0.92 7.40 9.95
N GLY A 15 1.53 6.36 10.54
CA GLY A 15 0.82 5.29 11.25
C GLY A 15 0.21 4.22 10.34
N ILE A 16 0.49 4.25 9.04
CA ILE A 16 -0.09 3.31 8.06
C ILE A 16 0.81 2.08 7.95
N ALA A 17 0.23 0.89 8.12
CA ALA A 17 0.95 -0.37 8.00
C ALA A 17 1.30 -0.68 6.54
N ALA A 18 2.52 -0.28 6.13
CA ALA A 18 3.03 -0.47 4.77
C ALA A 18 4.25 -1.41 4.74
N VAL A 19 4.34 -2.25 3.70
CA VAL A 19 5.44 -3.19 3.46
C VAL A 19 5.84 -3.20 1.99
N LEU A 20 7.07 -3.62 1.69
CA LEU A 20 7.45 -3.95 0.32
C LEU A 20 6.73 -5.23 -0.10
N SER A 21 6.12 -5.24 -1.28
CA SER A 21 5.48 -6.43 -1.83
C SER A 21 6.50 -7.28 -2.58
N GLY A 22 6.87 -8.43 -2.02
CA GLY A 22 7.91 -9.31 -2.57
C GLY A 22 9.27 -8.60 -2.64
N ALA A 23 9.93 -8.65 -3.81
CA ALA A 23 11.17 -7.92 -4.07
C ALA A 23 10.95 -6.45 -4.50
N GLY A 24 9.69 -6.00 -4.59
CA GLY A 24 9.33 -4.67 -5.09
C GLY A 24 9.17 -4.61 -6.63
N PRO A 25 8.87 -3.42 -7.18
CA PRO A 25 8.85 -2.10 -6.52
C PRO A 25 7.54 -1.76 -5.81
N SER A 26 6.54 -2.62 -5.87
CA SER A 26 5.21 -2.37 -5.28
C SER A 26 5.24 -2.29 -3.76
N VAL A 27 4.37 -1.45 -3.21
CA VAL A 27 4.14 -1.30 -1.77
C VAL A 27 2.75 -1.85 -1.46
N MET A 28 2.64 -2.71 -0.45
CA MET A 28 1.37 -3.23 0.04
C MET A 28 1.03 -2.56 1.37
N ILE A 29 -0.24 -2.18 1.52
CA ILE A 29 -0.79 -1.57 2.74
C ILE A 29 -1.85 -2.52 3.29
N LEU A 30 -1.82 -2.74 4.60
CA LEU A 30 -2.86 -3.49 5.31
C LEU A 30 -3.64 -2.51 6.19
N TYR A 31 -4.95 -2.47 6.02
CA TYR A 31 -5.89 -1.70 6.83
C TYR A 31 -6.89 -2.66 7.46
N ALA A 32 -7.47 -2.30 8.60
CA ALA A 32 -8.34 -3.19 9.38
C ALA A 32 -9.74 -2.62 9.60
N GLY A 33 -9.93 -1.33 9.37
CA GLY A 33 -11.24 -0.68 9.42
C GLY A 33 -11.87 -0.59 8.05
N ASP A 34 -12.51 0.55 7.81
CA ASP A 34 -13.20 0.83 6.57
C ASP A 34 -12.23 1.29 5.45
N GLU A 35 -12.71 1.27 4.20
CA GLU A 35 -11.92 1.70 3.05
C GLU A 35 -11.56 3.20 3.06
N SER A 36 -12.23 4.02 3.87
CA SER A 36 -11.92 5.45 3.99
C SER A 36 -10.63 5.71 4.76
N GLU A 37 -10.16 4.73 5.56
CA GLU A 37 -8.83 4.76 6.20
C GLU A 37 -7.68 4.90 5.19
N ILE A 38 -7.92 4.56 3.91
CA ILE A 38 -6.91 4.56 2.85
C ILE A 38 -7.26 5.46 1.64
N ASP A 39 -8.31 6.29 1.72
CA ASP A 39 -8.69 7.20 0.62
C ASP A 39 -7.63 8.25 0.29
N GLN A 40 -6.80 8.62 1.27
CA GLN A 40 -5.71 9.57 1.16
C GLN A 40 -4.45 9.00 0.50
N ILE A 41 -4.34 7.67 0.33
CA ILE A 41 -3.13 7.01 -0.18
C ILE A 41 -2.70 7.51 -1.57
N PRO A 42 -3.60 7.68 -2.57
CA PRO A 42 -3.21 8.17 -3.88
C PRO A 42 -2.49 9.53 -3.83
N ALA A 43 -2.92 10.43 -2.95
CA ALA A 43 -2.29 11.74 -2.77
C ALA A 43 -0.93 11.64 -2.06
N LEU A 44 -0.75 10.65 -1.17
CA LEU A 44 0.51 10.42 -0.46
C LEU A 44 1.56 9.71 -1.31
N ALA A 45 1.18 9.06 -2.41
CA ALA A 45 2.02 8.21 -3.24
C ALA A 45 2.18 8.72 -4.70
N PRO A 46 2.62 9.98 -4.92
CA PRO A 46 2.81 10.49 -6.27
C PRO A 46 3.83 9.65 -7.05
N GLY A 47 3.51 9.32 -8.30
CA GLY A 47 4.32 8.44 -9.14
C GLY A 47 4.10 6.94 -8.90
N PHE A 48 3.13 6.57 -8.06
CA PHE A 48 2.62 5.21 -7.93
C PHE A 48 1.15 5.16 -8.37
N ASN A 49 0.72 4.02 -8.91
CA ASN A 49 -0.69 3.73 -9.10
C ASN A 49 -1.22 3.04 -7.85
N ALA A 50 -2.14 3.69 -7.12
CA ALA A 50 -2.75 3.13 -5.92
C ALA A 50 -4.02 2.36 -6.30
N MET A 51 -4.15 1.12 -5.81
CA MET A 51 -5.29 0.25 -6.07
C MET A 51 -5.82 -0.30 -4.76
N LYS A 52 -7.14 -0.19 -4.53
CA LYS A 52 -7.81 -0.90 -3.44
C LYS A 52 -8.14 -2.30 -3.91
N LEU A 53 -7.64 -3.30 -3.19
CA LEU A 53 -7.81 -4.71 -3.53
C LEU A 53 -8.38 -5.45 -2.31
N ALA A 54 -9.38 -6.29 -2.55
CA ALA A 54 -9.85 -7.24 -1.56
C ALA A 54 -8.90 -8.45 -1.48
N ILE A 55 -8.90 -9.14 -0.34
CA ILE A 55 -8.20 -10.42 -0.20
C ILE A 55 -8.97 -11.50 -0.95
N ALA A 56 -8.33 -12.10 -1.95
CA ALA A 56 -8.91 -13.20 -2.72
C ALA A 56 -9.27 -14.38 -1.81
N GLN A 57 -10.45 -14.96 -2.01
CA GLN A 57 -10.94 -16.12 -1.24
C GLN A 57 -10.55 -17.47 -1.85
N GLY A 58 -10.00 -17.48 -3.07
CA GLY A 58 -9.61 -18.68 -3.80
C GLY A 58 -8.61 -18.37 -4.91
N GLY A 59 -7.95 -19.42 -5.42
CA GLY A 59 -7.00 -19.36 -6.53
C GLY A 59 -7.60 -19.84 -7.86
N VAL A 60 -6.74 -20.26 -8.79
CA VAL A 60 -7.15 -20.85 -10.08
C VAL A 60 -8.09 -22.04 -9.87
N GLN A 61 -9.16 -22.08 -10.67
CA GLN A 61 -10.10 -23.19 -10.83
C GLN A 61 -10.11 -23.64 -12.29
#